data_AF-A0A0S8EJH8-F1
#
_entry.id   AF-A0A0S8EJH8-F1
#
_cell.length_a   1.000
_cell.length_b   1.000
_cell.length_c   1.000
_cell.angle_alpha   90.00
_cell.angle_beta   90.00
_cell.angle_gamma   90.00
#
_symmetry.space_group_name_H-M   'P 1'
#
loop_
_entity.id
_entity.type
_entity.pdbx_description
1 polymer ?
#
loop_
_entity_poly.entity_id
_entity_poly.type
_entity_poly.pdbx_seq_one_letter_code
_entity_poly.pdbx_strand_id
1 'polypeptide(L)'
;MSRRRQMAVAMLLGALGLLGLAVAAMGQAGSPAAARAWYEAEVKKLSDKSTADDLIALARECYRRDLKDESMTHAIEAHKKAPDDLRPKYLIFALSGAELENLEPGEEEPTTTTGGAAPVALTDAEVEVVFMEEGEKVVLNFRQIQGLLARRCGSANCHGGGNPNAPWALVLKGPADRKSLAQNFRAVYKYMNRDDPKESPLLQKPLQGPKAGHPAQPIRGETDPTFIGIAAYIDTVKTDAEKMWEK
;
A
#
# COMPACT_ATOMS: atom_id res chain seq x y z
N MET A 1 41.54 56.89 25.39
CA MET A 1 40.63 55.76 25.10
C MET A 1 40.89 55.31 23.67
N SER A 2 41.45 54.11 23.47
CA SER A 2 42.11 53.73 22.21
C SER A 2 41.16 53.07 21.21
N ARG A 3 41.38 53.39 19.92
CA ARG A 3 40.66 52.87 18.72
C ARG A 3 40.56 51.34 18.62
N ARG A 4 41.30 50.60 19.44
CA ARG A 4 41.29 49.13 19.44
C ARG A 4 40.01 48.51 20.02
N ARG A 5 39.25 49.23 20.85
CA ARG A 5 37.98 48.70 21.40
C ARG A 5 36.78 48.79 20.45
N GLN A 6 36.83 49.66 19.43
CA GLN A 6 35.72 49.81 18.48
C GLN A 6 35.70 48.74 17.36
N MET A 7 36.83 48.11 17.04
CA MET A 7 36.87 47.05 16.01
C MET A 7 36.43 45.67 16.52
N ALA A 8 36.49 45.41 17.83
CA ALA A 8 36.07 44.12 18.38
C ALA A 8 34.54 43.93 18.40
N VAL A 9 33.76 45.01 18.47
CA VAL A 9 32.29 44.93 18.51
C VAL A 9 31.69 44.74 17.10
N ALA A 10 32.36 45.21 16.04
CA ALA A 10 31.88 45.05 14.67
C ALA A 10 32.05 43.63 14.11
N MET A 11 33.01 42.84 14.61
CA MET A 11 33.21 41.45 14.16
C MET A 11 32.29 40.43 14.85
N LEU A 12 31.74 40.72 16.03
CA LEU A 12 30.79 39.81 16.68
C LEU A 12 29.37 39.89 16.11
N LEU A 13 28.97 41.01 15.51
CA LEU A 13 27.66 41.15 14.86
C LEU A 13 27.62 40.56 13.44
N GLY A 14 28.77 40.40 12.77
CA GLY A 14 28.87 39.75 11.46
C GLY A 14 28.78 38.22 11.50
N ALA A 15 29.17 37.59 12.61
CA ALA A 15 29.15 36.12 12.76
C ALA A 15 27.78 35.56 13.18
N LEU A 16 26.92 36.36 13.81
CA LEU A 16 25.56 35.97 14.19
C LEU A 16 24.55 36.08 13.04
N GLY A 17 24.84 36.84 11.99
CA GLY A 17 23.99 36.94 10.79
C GLY A 17 24.13 35.76 9.82
N LEU A 18 25.28 35.08 9.80
CA LEU A 18 25.55 33.96 8.88
C LEU A 18 25.12 32.59 9.42
N LEU A 19 24.95 32.44 10.75
CA LEU A 19 24.39 31.22 11.35
C LEU A 19 22.85 31.18 11.32
N GLY A 20 22.17 32.33 11.18
CA GLY A 20 20.72 32.40 11.04
C GLY A 20 20.18 31.91 9.69
N LEU A 21 21.00 31.95 8.63
CA LEU A 21 20.61 31.52 7.28
C LEU A 21 20.77 30.02 7.04
N ALA A 22 21.62 29.31 7.80
CA ALA A 22 21.80 27.87 7.65
C ALA A 22 20.71 27.04 8.35
N VAL A 23 20.08 27.58 9.41
CA VAL A 23 19.01 26.89 10.15
C VAL A 23 17.65 27.00 9.46
N ALA A 24 17.43 28.01 8.61
CA ALA A 24 16.19 28.16 7.85
C ALA A 24 16.04 27.15 6.68
N ALA A 25 17.15 26.61 6.15
CA ALA A 25 17.12 25.67 5.02
C ALA A 25 16.76 24.22 5.43
N MET A 26 16.94 23.86 6.71
CA MET A 26 16.65 22.50 7.19
C MET A 26 15.20 22.32 7.66
N GLY A 27 14.46 23.41 7.88
CA GLY A 27 13.04 23.37 8.30
C GLY A 27 12.01 23.27 7.17
N GLN A 28 12.43 23.35 5.90
CA GLN A 28 11.51 23.42 4.75
C GLN A 28 11.41 22.14 3.92
N ALA A 29 12.12 21.06 4.28
CA ALA A 29 12.14 19.81 3.54
C ALA A 29 10.76 19.15 3.37
N GLY A 30 9.77 19.54 4.17
CA GLY A 30 8.37 19.09 4.07
C GLY A 30 7.39 20.05 3.41
N SER A 31 7.83 21.20 2.87
CA SER A 31 6.89 22.13 2.21
C SER A 31 6.54 21.66 0.79
N PRO A 32 5.29 21.86 0.31
CA PRO A 32 4.91 21.54 -1.06
C PRO A 32 5.79 22.21 -2.12
N ALA A 33 6.26 23.44 -1.86
CA ALA A 33 7.18 24.16 -2.73
C ALA A 33 8.55 23.47 -2.82
N ALA A 34 9.09 22.97 -1.71
CA ALA A 34 10.35 22.22 -1.71
C ALA A 34 10.20 20.87 -2.40
N ALA A 35 9.08 20.17 -2.21
CA ALA A 35 8.77 18.94 -2.93
C ALA A 35 8.72 19.19 -4.45
N ARG A 36 8.06 20.26 -4.89
CA ARG A 36 7.97 20.63 -6.29
C ARG A 36 9.32 20.98 -6.90
N ALA A 37 10.12 21.82 -6.22
CA ALA A 37 11.45 22.20 -6.69
C ALA A 37 12.39 21.00 -6.81
N TRP A 38 12.31 20.05 -5.88
CA TRP A 38 13.03 18.77 -5.97
C TRP A 38 12.61 17.98 -7.21
N TYR A 39 11.31 17.84 -7.45
CA TYR A 39 10.78 17.10 -8.59
C TYR A 39 11.27 17.67 -9.92
N GLU A 40 11.24 19.00 -10.07
CA GLU A 40 11.72 19.69 -11.27
C GLU A 40 13.23 19.53 -11.50
N ALA A 41 14.01 19.35 -10.43
CA ALA A 41 15.44 19.07 -10.53
C ALA A 41 15.70 17.61 -10.94
N GLU A 42 14.96 16.65 -10.40
CA GLU A 42 15.13 15.23 -10.75
C GLU A 42 14.65 14.89 -12.15
N VAL A 43 13.51 15.44 -12.59
CA VAL A 43 13.00 15.16 -13.95
C VAL A 43 13.95 15.63 -15.04
N LYS A 44 14.76 16.68 -14.79
CA LYS A 44 15.82 17.15 -15.70
C LYS A 44 16.97 16.17 -15.86
N LYS A 45 17.13 15.23 -14.93
CA LYS A 45 18.12 14.16 -15.02
C LYS A 45 17.61 12.99 -15.85
N LEU A 46 16.29 12.89 -16.07
CA LEU A 46 15.72 11.90 -16.95
C LEU A 46 16.01 12.25 -18.42
N SER A 47 16.08 11.20 -19.24
CA SER A 47 16.20 11.30 -20.69
C SER A 47 15.39 10.19 -21.34
N ASP A 48 15.26 10.21 -22.67
CA ASP A 48 14.58 9.13 -23.40
C ASP A 48 15.18 7.74 -23.14
N LYS A 49 16.45 7.69 -22.70
CA LYS A 49 17.19 6.47 -22.35
C LYS A 49 16.97 6.01 -20.90
N SER A 50 16.23 6.76 -20.08
CA SER A 50 15.92 6.35 -18.71
C SER A 50 15.22 4.99 -18.68
N THR A 51 15.67 4.16 -17.74
CA THR A 51 15.21 2.79 -17.57
C THR A 51 13.90 2.74 -16.80
N ALA A 52 13.25 1.57 -16.77
CA ALA A 52 12.10 1.35 -15.89
C ALA A 52 12.49 1.53 -14.41
N ASP A 53 13.69 1.10 -13.99
CA ASP A 53 14.18 1.27 -12.62
C ASP A 53 14.31 2.74 -12.22
N ASP A 54 14.84 3.59 -13.10
CA ASP A 54 14.96 5.04 -12.85
C ASP A 54 13.58 5.68 -12.61
N LEU A 55 12.60 5.31 -13.43
CA LEU A 55 11.22 5.82 -13.33
C LEU A 55 10.52 5.30 -12.07
N ILE A 56 10.73 4.04 -11.68
CA ILE A 56 10.19 3.47 -10.43
C ILE A 56 10.79 4.19 -9.23
N ALA A 57 12.10 4.46 -9.23
CA ALA A 57 12.77 5.17 -8.16
C ALA A 57 12.22 6.60 -8.00
N LEU A 58 12.07 7.32 -9.11
CA LEU A 58 11.49 8.66 -9.11
C LEU A 58 10.04 8.66 -8.61
N ALA A 59 9.21 7.75 -9.15
CA ALA A 59 7.81 7.63 -8.76
C ALA A 59 7.67 7.41 -7.24
N ARG A 60 8.44 6.47 -6.66
CA ARG A 60 8.41 6.21 -5.20
C ARG A 60 8.76 7.43 -4.38
N GLU A 61 9.73 8.24 -4.83
CA GLU A 61 10.13 9.45 -4.12
C GLU A 61 9.11 10.58 -4.27
N CYS A 62 8.47 10.72 -5.43
CA CYS A 62 7.29 11.57 -5.59
C CYS A 62 6.18 11.19 -4.60
N TYR A 63 5.86 9.90 -4.47
CA TYR A 63 4.86 9.42 -3.52
C TYR A 63 5.18 9.78 -2.07
N ARG A 64 6.44 9.62 -1.63
CA ARG A 64 6.88 10.00 -0.26
C ARG A 64 6.76 11.50 0.02
N ARG A 65 6.79 12.33 -1.02
CA ARG A 65 6.72 13.80 -0.96
C ARG A 65 5.33 14.34 -1.24
N ASP A 66 4.32 13.48 -1.25
CA ASP A 66 2.91 13.81 -1.54
C ASP A 66 2.67 14.38 -2.95
N LEU A 67 3.54 14.02 -3.91
CA LEU A 67 3.40 14.35 -5.33
C LEU A 67 2.73 13.19 -6.07
N LYS A 68 1.45 12.96 -5.77
CA LYS A 68 0.71 11.75 -6.21
C LYS A 68 0.53 11.68 -7.74
N ASP A 69 0.25 12.80 -8.40
CA ASP A 69 0.03 12.86 -9.86
C ASP A 69 1.32 12.57 -10.64
N GLU A 70 2.44 13.15 -10.20
CA GLU A 70 3.76 12.89 -10.76
C GLU A 70 4.17 11.44 -10.53
N SER A 71 3.93 10.93 -9.31
CA SER A 71 4.19 9.53 -8.99
C SER A 71 3.41 8.59 -9.91
N MET A 72 2.15 8.90 -10.21
CA MET A 72 1.30 8.07 -11.07
C MET A 72 1.81 8.06 -12.50
N THR A 73 2.18 9.24 -13.00
CA THR A 73 2.72 9.43 -14.35
C THR A 73 3.95 8.54 -14.58
N HIS A 74 4.94 8.61 -13.68
CA HIS A 74 6.18 7.85 -13.78
C HIS A 74 5.99 6.35 -13.58
N ALA A 75 5.07 5.95 -12.69
CA ALA A 75 4.74 4.54 -12.50
C ALA A 75 4.10 3.92 -13.76
N ILE A 76 3.20 4.64 -14.44
CA ILE A 76 2.61 4.20 -15.72
C ILE A 76 3.69 4.07 -16.79
N GLU A 77 4.62 5.03 -16.89
CA GLU A 77 5.69 4.97 -17.88
C GLU A 77 6.66 3.81 -17.62
N ALA A 78 7.04 3.60 -16.35
CA ALA A 78 7.85 2.45 -15.95
C ALA A 78 7.18 1.13 -16.34
N HIS A 79 5.87 1.01 -16.12
CA HIS A 79 5.12 -0.18 -16.50
C HIS A 79 5.13 -0.42 -18.02
N LYS A 80 5.04 0.64 -18.84
CA LYS A 80 5.15 0.52 -20.30
C LYS A 80 6.51 0.00 -20.75
N LYS A 81 7.60 0.41 -20.07
CA LYS A 81 8.98 0.00 -20.41
C LYS A 81 9.31 -1.42 -19.92
N ALA A 82 8.75 -1.83 -18.79
CA ALA A 82 8.91 -3.17 -18.23
C ALA A 82 7.54 -3.77 -17.83
N PRO A 83 6.77 -4.31 -18.80
CA PRO A 83 5.42 -4.80 -18.54
C PRO A 83 5.35 -5.96 -17.53
N ASP A 84 6.41 -6.75 -17.45
CA ASP A 84 6.51 -7.90 -16.54
C ASP A 84 6.97 -7.51 -15.13
N ASP A 85 7.49 -6.29 -14.93
CA ASP A 85 7.86 -5.80 -13.61
C ASP A 85 6.61 -5.39 -12.81
N LEU A 86 6.46 -6.01 -11.64
CA LEU A 86 5.30 -5.78 -10.76
C LEU A 86 5.40 -4.49 -9.94
N ARG A 87 6.62 -3.97 -9.69
CA ARG A 87 6.84 -2.76 -8.88
C ARG A 87 6.02 -1.55 -9.33
N PRO A 88 6.01 -1.15 -10.62
CA PRO A 88 5.20 -0.02 -11.07
C PRO A 88 3.69 -0.30 -10.99
N LYS A 89 3.24 -1.55 -11.18
CA LYS A 89 1.83 -1.93 -11.04
C LYS A 89 1.33 -1.71 -9.61
N TYR A 90 2.12 -2.08 -8.60
CA TYR A 90 1.76 -1.81 -7.20
C TYR A 90 1.68 -0.33 -6.89
N LEU A 91 2.61 0.46 -7.43
CA LEU A 91 2.63 1.90 -7.19
C LEU A 91 1.42 2.58 -7.84
N ILE A 92 1.06 2.20 -9.07
CA ILE A 92 -0.20 2.62 -9.74
C ILE A 92 -1.40 2.25 -8.88
N PHE A 93 -1.45 1.01 -8.40
CA PHE A 93 -2.54 0.54 -7.54
C PHE A 93 -2.67 1.40 -6.26
N ALA A 94 -1.58 1.63 -5.54
CA ALA A 94 -1.55 2.44 -4.32
C ALA A 94 -1.97 3.91 -4.58
N LEU A 95 -1.56 4.49 -5.71
CA LEU A 95 -1.86 5.87 -6.09
C LEU A 95 -3.27 6.08 -6.62
N SER A 96 -3.89 5.04 -7.18
CA SER A 96 -5.24 5.10 -7.76
C SER A 96 -6.36 5.34 -6.74
N GLY A 97 -6.03 5.64 -5.48
CA GLY A 97 -7.03 5.88 -4.45
C GLY A 97 -7.80 4.61 -4.12
N ALA A 98 -7.13 3.46 -4.05
CA ALA A 98 -7.51 2.45 -3.05
C ALA A 98 -7.24 3.05 -1.65
N GLU A 99 -7.93 4.13 -1.33
CA GLU A 99 -7.66 5.13 -0.31
C GLU A 99 -7.91 4.54 1.08
N LEU A 100 -6.88 4.03 1.75
CA LEU A 100 -6.98 3.52 3.13
C LEU A 100 -7.37 4.62 4.14
N GLU A 101 -7.28 5.89 3.76
CA GLU A 101 -7.50 7.06 4.63
C GLU A 101 -8.99 7.40 4.88
N ASN A 102 -9.92 6.84 4.10
CA ASN A 102 -11.37 6.97 4.35
C ASN A 102 -11.98 5.71 5.02
N LEU A 103 -11.19 4.97 5.81
CA LEU A 103 -11.71 4.00 6.79
C LEU A 103 -12.18 4.71 8.07
N GLU A 104 -12.81 5.89 7.96
CA GLU A 104 -13.78 6.22 8.98
C GLU A 104 -14.92 5.21 8.83
N PRO A 105 -15.36 4.54 9.90
CA PRO A 105 -16.55 3.71 9.82
C PRO A 105 -17.64 4.63 9.30
N GLY A 106 -18.15 4.39 8.09
CA GLY A 106 -19.39 5.01 7.68
C GLY A 106 -20.38 4.73 8.80
N GLU A 107 -20.98 5.79 9.35
CA GLU A 107 -22.13 5.73 10.27
C GLU A 107 -23.36 5.16 9.53
N GLU A 108 -23.21 4.03 8.85
CA GLU A 108 -24.35 3.20 8.50
C GLU A 108 -24.64 2.35 9.74
N GLU A 109 -25.74 2.68 10.41
CA GLU A 109 -26.21 1.94 11.56
C GLU A 109 -26.23 0.44 11.26
N PRO A 110 -25.72 -0.38 12.18
CA PRO A 110 -25.60 -1.82 11.96
C PRO A 110 -27.00 -2.40 11.86
N THR A 111 -27.39 -2.84 10.67
CA THR A 111 -28.51 -3.76 10.53
C THR A 111 -28.08 -5.08 11.13
N THR A 112 -28.39 -5.27 12.41
CA THR A 112 -28.16 -6.50 13.17
C THR A 112 -28.89 -7.66 12.50
N THR A 113 -28.19 -8.37 11.63
CA THR A 113 -28.60 -9.71 11.19
C THR A 113 -27.74 -10.72 11.91
N THR A 114 -28.29 -11.23 13.01
CA THR A 114 -27.67 -12.23 13.88
C THR A 114 -27.61 -13.57 13.15
N GLY A 115 -26.40 -14.10 12.96
CA GLY A 115 -26.20 -15.47 12.49
C GLY A 115 -25.21 -15.65 11.34
N GLY A 116 -24.13 -14.86 11.28
CA GLY A 116 -23.05 -15.03 10.29
C GLY A 116 -21.96 -16.02 10.74
N ALA A 117 -21.21 -16.57 9.79
CA ALA A 117 -19.99 -17.30 10.04
C ALA A 117 -18.98 -16.28 10.56
N ALA A 118 -18.85 -16.23 11.88
CA ALA A 118 -17.91 -15.34 12.51
C ALA A 118 -16.51 -15.61 11.94
N PRO A 119 -15.72 -14.57 11.65
CA PRO A 119 -14.29 -14.72 11.42
C PRO A 119 -13.75 -15.63 12.53
N VAL A 120 -13.03 -16.70 12.17
CA VAL A 120 -12.47 -17.61 13.18
C VAL A 120 -11.58 -16.78 14.09
N ALA A 121 -12.04 -16.58 15.32
CA ALA A 121 -11.38 -15.70 16.25
C ALA A 121 -10.11 -16.38 16.76
N LEU A 122 -8.96 -15.99 16.20
CA LEU A 122 -7.66 -16.45 16.71
C LEU A 122 -7.49 -16.04 18.18
N THR A 123 -6.96 -16.94 18.99
CA THR A 123 -6.40 -16.63 20.31
C THR A 123 -5.12 -15.81 20.17
N ASP A 124 -4.71 -15.14 21.23
CA ASP A 124 -3.51 -14.30 21.17
C ASP A 124 -2.24 -15.13 20.91
N ALA A 125 -2.18 -16.35 21.46
CA ALA A 125 -1.11 -17.30 21.14
C ALA A 125 -1.08 -17.70 19.66
N GLU A 126 -2.23 -17.91 19.03
CA GLU A 126 -2.29 -18.21 17.59
C GLU A 126 -1.92 -17.00 16.73
N VAL A 127 -2.27 -15.78 17.16
CA VAL A 127 -1.81 -14.55 16.51
C VAL A 127 -0.28 -14.48 16.55
N GLU A 128 0.33 -14.76 17.70
CA GLU A 128 1.79 -14.77 17.80
C GLU A 128 2.44 -15.80 16.87
N VAL A 129 1.91 -17.02 16.79
CA VAL A 129 2.38 -18.03 15.83
C VAL A 129 2.29 -17.53 14.39
N VAL A 130 1.16 -16.90 14.00
CA VAL A 130 1.01 -16.33 12.65
C VAL A 130 2.09 -15.31 12.34
N PHE A 131 2.38 -14.40 13.26
CA PHE A 131 3.39 -13.38 12.99
C PHE A 131 4.83 -13.90 13.09
N MET A 132 5.08 -14.94 13.87
CA MET A 132 6.38 -15.60 13.91
C MET A 132 6.67 -16.33 12.60
N GLU A 133 5.69 -17.06 12.05
CA GLU A 133 5.87 -17.86 10.84
C GLU A 133 5.69 -17.04 9.56
N GLU A 134 4.74 -16.10 9.56
CA GLU A 134 4.22 -15.43 8.37
C GLU A 134 4.20 -13.91 8.47
N GLY A 135 4.85 -13.31 9.48
CA GLY A 135 4.73 -11.88 9.81
C GLY A 135 5.00 -10.95 8.63
N GLU A 136 6.01 -11.25 7.81
CA GLU A 136 6.28 -10.49 6.58
C GLU A 136 5.12 -10.58 5.59
N LYS A 137 4.60 -11.79 5.35
CA LYS A 137 3.46 -12.02 4.45
C LYS A 137 2.19 -11.35 4.96
N VAL A 138 1.95 -11.34 6.27
CA VAL A 138 0.84 -10.63 6.91
C VAL A 138 0.95 -9.12 6.66
N VAL A 139 2.14 -8.54 6.84
CA VAL A 139 2.38 -7.11 6.58
C VAL A 139 2.24 -6.77 5.10
N LEU A 140 2.73 -7.63 4.20
CA LEU A 140 2.54 -7.48 2.76
C LEU A 140 1.06 -7.55 2.38
N ASN A 141 0.32 -8.51 2.93
CA ASN A 141 -1.12 -8.64 2.74
C ASN A 141 -1.85 -7.37 3.11
N PHE A 142 -1.55 -6.85 4.31
CA PHE A 142 -2.13 -5.62 4.81
C PHE A 142 -1.87 -4.44 3.88
N ARG A 143 -0.62 -4.25 3.47
CA ARG A 143 -0.19 -3.12 2.65
C ARG A 143 -0.71 -3.18 1.22
N GLN A 144 -0.80 -4.37 0.64
CA GLN A 144 -1.05 -4.53 -0.80
C GLN A 144 -2.50 -4.84 -1.15
N ILE A 145 -3.16 -5.73 -0.40
CA ILE A 145 -4.48 -6.24 -0.83
C ILE A 145 -5.58 -6.12 0.22
N GLN A 146 -5.28 -5.91 1.49
CA GLN A 146 -6.31 -5.83 2.53
C GLN A 146 -7.34 -4.73 2.24
N GLY A 147 -6.90 -3.55 1.81
CA GLY A 147 -7.82 -2.46 1.45
C GLY A 147 -8.69 -2.77 0.23
N LEU A 148 -8.18 -3.56 -0.71
CA LEU A 148 -8.92 -4.05 -1.88
C LEU A 148 -9.94 -5.11 -1.47
N LEU A 149 -9.53 -6.10 -0.69
CA LEU A 149 -10.38 -7.16 -0.16
C LEU A 149 -11.51 -6.59 0.70
N ALA A 150 -11.21 -5.67 1.60
CA ALA A 150 -12.20 -4.99 2.42
C ALA A 150 -13.26 -4.29 1.57
N ARG A 151 -12.84 -3.50 0.57
CA ARG A 151 -13.77 -2.73 -0.29
C ARG A 151 -14.55 -3.55 -1.28
N ARG A 152 -13.94 -4.58 -1.89
CA ARG A 152 -14.55 -5.33 -2.99
C ARG A 152 -15.23 -6.61 -2.52
N CYS A 153 -14.69 -7.25 -1.49
CA CYS A 153 -15.18 -8.55 -1.00
C CYS A 153 -15.89 -8.43 0.36
N GLY A 154 -15.43 -7.51 1.22
CA GLY A 154 -15.91 -7.32 2.58
C GLY A 154 -17.17 -6.46 2.71
N SER A 155 -17.17 -5.29 2.07
CA SER A 155 -18.19 -4.22 2.23
C SER A 155 -19.61 -4.63 1.82
N ALA A 156 -19.76 -5.53 0.84
CA ALA A 156 -21.07 -6.03 0.40
C ALA A 156 -21.66 -7.12 1.33
N ASN A 157 -21.14 -7.25 2.56
CA ASN A 157 -21.43 -8.31 3.53
C ASN A 157 -21.23 -9.75 3.03
N CYS A 158 -20.77 -9.94 1.78
CA CYS A 158 -20.51 -11.25 1.20
C CYS A 158 -19.39 -11.98 1.95
N HIS A 159 -18.36 -11.24 2.36
CA HIS A 159 -17.28 -11.72 3.21
C HIS A 159 -17.01 -10.82 4.43
N GLY A 160 -17.89 -9.86 4.78
CA GLY A 160 -17.68 -8.93 5.91
C GLY A 160 -18.14 -9.43 7.29
N GLY A 161 -18.34 -10.74 7.46
CA GLY A 161 -18.87 -11.35 8.70
C GLY A 161 -20.40 -11.43 8.79
N GLY A 162 -21.13 -10.77 7.88
CA GLY A 162 -22.60 -10.78 7.83
C GLY A 162 -23.23 -11.96 7.06
N ASN A 163 -22.45 -12.72 6.29
CA ASN A 163 -22.94 -13.83 5.47
C ASN A 163 -22.53 -15.20 6.05
N PRO A 164 -23.47 -16.02 6.58
CA PRO A 164 -23.15 -17.35 7.12
C PRO A 164 -22.67 -18.37 6.11
N ASN A 165 -23.01 -18.18 4.85
CA ASN A 165 -22.67 -19.13 3.80
C ASN A 165 -21.32 -18.81 3.14
N ALA A 166 -20.64 -17.75 3.60
CA ALA A 166 -19.34 -17.39 3.10
C ALA A 166 -18.30 -18.41 3.61
N PRO A 167 -17.46 -18.99 2.73
CA PRO A 167 -16.43 -19.94 3.14
C PRO A 167 -15.31 -19.29 3.99
N TRP A 168 -15.30 -17.96 4.08
CA TRP A 168 -14.41 -17.13 4.88
C TRP A 168 -15.01 -15.75 5.09
N ALA A 169 -14.55 -15.07 6.13
CA ALA A 169 -14.93 -13.72 6.48
C ALA A 169 -13.70 -12.86 6.83
N LEU A 170 -13.77 -11.57 6.50
CA LEU A 170 -12.85 -10.53 6.89
C LEU A 170 -13.39 -9.81 8.13
N VAL A 171 -12.46 -9.47 9.01
CA VAL A 171 -12.65 -8.54 10.12
C VAL A 171 -12.45 -7.13 9.60
N LEU A 172 -13.54 -6.37 9.52
CA LEU A 172 -13.56 -4.99 9.02
C LEU A 172 -13.89 -3.95 10.10
N LYS A 173 -14.25 -4.40 11.31
CA LYS A 173 -14.71 -3.52 12.39
C LYS A 173 -13.53 -2.94 13.16
N GLY A 174 -13.47 -1.63 13.25
CA GLY A 174 -12.49 -0.90 14.06
C GLY A 174 -11.12 -0.76 13.38
N PRO A 175 -10.14 -0.16 14.09
CA PRO A 175 -8.79 -0.02 13.58
C PRO A 175 -8.18 -1.38 13.23
N ALA A 176 -7.41 -1.41 12.15
CA ALA A 176 -6.61 -2.59 11.83
C ALA A 176 -5.60 -2.84 12.97
N ASP A 177 -5.83 -3.91 13.72
CA ASP A 177 -4.97 -4.35 14.82
C ASP A 177 -4.27 -5.67 14.46
N ARG A 178 -3.26 -6.04 15.24
CA ARG A 178 -2.45 -7.25 14.98
C ARG A 178 -3.35 -8.49 14.79
N LYS A 179 -4.40 -8.61 15.59
CA LYS A 179 -5.32 -9.75 15.57
C LYS A 179 -6.16 -9.81 14.29
N SER A 180 -6.79 -8.72 13.90
CA SER A 180 -7.57 -8.62 12.66
C SER A 180 -6.70 -8.80 11.42
N LEU A 181 -5.46 -8.31 11.43
CA LEU A 181 -4.50 -8.56 10.35
C LEU A 181 -4.20 -10.06 10.18
N ALA A 182 -3.88 -10.76 11.27
CA ALA A 182 -3.61 -12.20 11.23
C ALA A 182 -4.84 -13.01 10.78
N GLN A 183 -6.03 -12.65 11.27
CA GLN A 183 -7.29 -13.28 10.90
C GLN A 183 -7.59 -13.10 9.41
N ASN A 184 -7.49 -11.87 8.91
CA ASN A 184 -7.73 -11.55 7.51
C ASN A 184 -6.73 -12.26 6.60
N PHE A 185 -5.44 -12.25 6.96
CA PHE A 185 -4.42 -12.99 6.23
C PHE A 185 -4.77 -14.48 6.13
N ARG A 186 -5.02 -15.17 7.26
CA ARG A 186 -5.36 -16.60 7.26
C ARG A 186 -6.66 -16.90 6.48
N ALA A 187 -7.64 -15.99 6.54
CA ALA A 187 -8.90 -16.15 5.84
C ALA A 187 -8.70 -16.26 4.32
N VAL A 188 -7.79 -15.47 3.75
CA VAL A 188 -7.53 -15.45 2.30
C VAL A 188 -6.37 -16.33 1.86
N TYR A 189 -5.35 -16.51 2.70
CA TYR A 189 -4.10 -17.18 2.33
C TYR A 189 -4.31 -18.61 1.85
N LYS A 190 -5.23 -19.35 2.47
CA LYS A 190 -5.58 -20.73 2.08
C LYS A 190 -6.24 -20.86 0.69
N TYR A 191 -6.69 -19.75 0.09
CA TYR A 191 -7.28 -19.72 -1.25
C TYR A 191 -6.31 -19.21 -2.31
N MET A 192 -5.03 -19.08 -1.97
CA MET A 192 -3.97 -18.65 -2.87
C MET A 192 -3.21 -19.88 -3.37
N ASN A 193 -3.32 -20.14 -4.66
CA ASN A 193 -2.40 -21.01 -5.36
C ASN A 193 -1.13 -20.19 -5.63
N ARG A 194 -0.08 -20.47 -4.87
CA ARG A 194 1.19 -19.72 -4.94
C ARG A 194 2.05 -20.18 -6.11
N ASP A 195 1.88 -21.42 -6.57
CA ASP A 195 2.64 -21.96 -7.69
C ASP A 195 2.13 -21.38 -9.01
N ASP A 196 0.80 -21.23 -9.12
CA ASP A 196 0.09 -20.58 -10.21
C ASP A 196 -0.93 -19.56 -9.66
N PRO A 197 -0.51 -18.28 -9.51
CA PRO A 197 -1.37 -17.23 -9.00
C PRO A 197 -2.72 -17.16 -9.70
N LYS A 198 -2.75 -17.27 -11.04
CA LYS A 198 -3.99 -17.12 -11.81
C LYS A 198 -4.99 -18.21 -11.48
N GLU A 199 -4.54 -19.42 -11.20
CA GLU A 199 -5.39 -20.55 -10.81
C GLU A 199 -5.84 -20.51 -9.34
N SER A 200 -5.48 -19.45 -8.60
CA SER A 200 -5.94 -19.28 -7.22
C SER A 200 -7.46 -19.27 -7.14
N PRO A 201 -8.09 -20.08 -6.26
CA PRO A 201 -9.53 -20.02 -6.03
C PRO A 201 -10.03 -18.61 -5.69
N LEU A 202 -9.19 -17.78 -5.05
CA LEU A 202 -9.48 -16.38 -4.75
C LEU A 202 -9.72 -15.52 -6.00
N LEU A 203 -9.07 -15.87 -7.13
CA LEU A 203 -9.18 -15.18 -8.41
C LEU A 203 -10.17 -15.85 -9.35
N GLN A 204 -10.17 -17.18 -9.41
CA GLN A 204 -11.00 -17.95 -10.34
C GLN A 204 -12.49 -17.92 -9.99
N LYS A 205 -12.85 -17.98 -8.70
CA LYS A 205 -14.27 -18.01 -8.32
C LYS A 205 -15.04 -16.73 -8.70
N PRO A 206 -14.48 -15.53 -8.50
CA PRO A 206 -15.09 -14.30 -9.01
C PRO A 206 -15.30 -14.27 -10.53
N LEU A 207 -14.53 -15.01 -11.34
CA LEU A 207 -14.68 -15.01 -12.80
C LEU A 207 -15.84 -15.87 -13.32
N GLN A 208 -16.45 -16.73 -12.50
CA GLN A 208 -17.47 -17.70 -12.92
C GLN A 208 -18.86 -17.11 -13.23
N GLY A 209 -18.96 -15.78 -13.39
CA GLY A 209 -20.23 -15.09 -13.60
C GLY A 209 -21.09 -14.94 -12.34
N PRO A 210 -22.02 -13.97 -12.34
CA PRO A 210 -22.95 -13.78 -11.22
C PRO A 210 -23.79 -15.05 -11.05
N LYS A 211 -23.85 -15.56 -9.81
CA LYS A 211 -24.82 -16.60 -9.47
C LYS A 211 -26.19 -15.94 -9.29
N ALA A 212 -27.25 -16.63 -9.69
CA ALA A 212 -28.62 -16.16 -9.46
C ALA A 212 -28.81 -15.78 -7.98
N GLY A 213 -29.23 -14.55 -7.72
CA GLY A 213 -29.42 -14.02 -6.37
C GLY A 213 -28.17 -13.44 -5.67
N HIS A 214 -27.02 -13.36 -6.34
CA HIS A 214 -25.84 -12.66 -5.82
C HIS A 214 -25.65 -11.29 -6.50
N PRO A 215 -25.23 -10.24 -5.75
CA PRO A 215 -24.92 -8.93 -6.31
C PRO A 215 -23.76 -8.98 -7.31
N ALA A 216 -23.59 -7.89 -8.06
CA ALA A 216 -22.59 -7.76 -9.11
C ALA A 216 -21.19 -8.22 -8.67
N GLN A 217 -20.48 -8.86 -9.59
CA GLN A 217 -19.19 -9.48 -9.29
C GLN A 217 -18.13 -8.45 -8.91
N PRO A 218 -17.30 -8.72 -7.88
CA PRO A 218 -16.25 -7.81 -7.46
C PRO A 218 -15.06 -7.75 -8.43
N ILE A 219 -14.93 -8.73 -9.34
CA ILE A 219 -13.88 -8.83 -10.34
C ILE A 219 -14.53 -9.12 -11.69
N ARG A 220 -14.19 -8.36 -12.73
CA ARG A 220 -14.83 -8.40 -14.06
C ARG A 220 -13.88 -8.91 -15.16
N GLY A 221 -13.24 -10.05 -14.93
CA GLY A 221 -12.27 -10.63 -15.86
C GLY A 221 -10.81 -10.47 -15.40
N GLU A 222 -9.89 -11.09 -16.14
CA GLU A 222 -8.45 -11.06 -15.83
C GLU A 222 -7.81 -9.69 -16.02
N THR A 223 -8.43 -8.83 -16.83
CA THR A 223 -7.98 -7.44 -17.05
C THR A 223 -8.48 -6.47 -15.98
N ASP A 224 -9.30 -6.92 -15.04
CA ASP A 224 -9.78 -6.11 -13.93
C ASP A 224 -8.59 -5.71 -13.03
N PRO A 225 -8.42 -4.43 -12.67
CA PRO A 225 -7.35 -3.99 -11.77
C PRO A 225 -7.33 -4.75 -10.43
N THR A 226 -8.50 -5.18 -9.95
CA THR A 226 -8.66 -5.98 -8.75
C THR A 226 -8.04 -7.37 -8.92
N PHE A 227 -8.27 -8.00 -10.07
CA PHE A 227 -7.66 -9.28 -10.42
C PHE A 227 -6.14 -9.14 -10.48
N ILE A 228 -5.65 -8.15 -11.22
CA ILE A 228 -4.22 -7.90 -11.43
C ILE A 228 -3.52 -7.62 -10.08
N GLY A 229 -4.12 -6.81 -9.21
CA GLY A 229 -3.59 -6.49 -7.90
C GLY A 229 -3.48 -7.72 -6.99
N ILE A 230 -4.53 -8.54 -6.91
CA ILE A 230 -4.51 -9.78 -6.11
C ILE A 230 -3.51 -10.78 -6.71
N ALA A 231 -3.50 -10.98 -8.03
CA ALA A 231 -2.58 -11.90 -8.70
C ALA A 231 -1.11 -11.53 -8.47
N ALA A 232 -0.78 -10.24 -8.60
CA ALA A 232 0.56 -9.74 -8.33
C ALA A 232 0.95 -9.97 -6.85
N TYR A 233 0.05 -9.73 -5.90
CA TYR A 233 0.32 -10.03 -4.50
C TYR A 233 0.59 -11.53 -4.27
N ILE A 234 -0.20 -12.42 -4.86
CA ILE A 234 0.00 -13.87 -4.69
C ILE A 234 1.38 -14.28 -5.23
N ASP A 235 1.80 -13.70 -6.35
CA ASP A 235 3.09 -13.93 -6.97
C ASP A 235 4.27 -13.45 -6.10
N THR A 236 4.15 -12.29 -5.46
CA THR A 236 5.20 -11.78 -4.54
C THR A 236 5.39 -12.69 -3.33
N VAL A 237 4.29 -13.21 -2.78
CA VAL A 237 4.33 -14.09 -1.62
C VAL A 237 4.97 -15.46 -1.92
N LYS A 238 5.03 -15.86 -3.19
CA LYS A 238 5.80 -17.04 -3.66
C LYS A 238 7.31 -16.81 -3.51
N THR A 239 7.79 -15.70 -4.07
CA THR A 239 9.23 -15.45 -4.27
C THR A 239 10.05 -15.32 -2.98
N ASP A 240 9.42 -15.01 -1.85
CA ASP A 240 10.12 -14.87 -0.56
C ASP A 240 10.28 -16.20 0.19
N ALA A 241 9.40 -17.19 -0.06
CA ALA A 241 9.52 -18.51 0.56
C ALA A 241 10.66 -19.34 -0.08
N GLU A 242 10.84 -19.22 -1.40
CA GLU A 242 11.87 -19.96 -2.14
C GLU A 242 13.28 -19.40 -1.87
N LYS A 243 13.43 -18.08 -1.72
CA LYS A 243 14.72 -17.44 -1.38
C LYS A 243 15.23 -17.72 0.03
N MET A 244 14.38 -18.20 0.95
CA MET A 244 14.79 -18.56 2.31
C MET A 244 15.51 -19.91 2.40
N TRP A 245 15.34 -20.80 1.42
CA TRP A 245 15.97 -22.13 1.41
C TRP A 245 17.24 -22.22 0.54
N GLU A 246 17.58 -21.15 -0.19
CA GLU A 246 18.77 -21.06 -1.04
C GLU A 246 19.94 -20.30 -0.38
N LYS A 247 19.87 -20.02 0.92
CA LYS A 247 20.97 -19.48 1.73
C LYS A 247 21.35 -20.43 2.86
#